data_AF-A0A8J7CYU6-F1
#
_entry.id   AF-A0A8J7CYU6-F1
#
_cell.length_a   1.000
_cell.length_b   1.000
_cell.length_c   1.000
_cell.angle_alpha   90.00
_cell.angle_beta   90.00
_cell.angle_gamma   90.00
#
_symmetry.space_group_name_H-M   'P 1'
#
loop_
_entity.id
_entity.type
_entity.pdbx_description
1 polymer ?
#
loop_
_entity_poly.entity_id
_entity_poly.type
_entity_poly.pdbx_seq_one_letter_code
_entity_poly.pdbx_strand_id
1 'polypeptide(L)' 'MKLELGKLAVGIIAEYNPFHAGHAYQIAQIKKICGGEIVAVMSGNFTQRGEPTILDQWRRSAQDK' A
#
# COMPACT_ATOMS: atom_id res chain seq x y z
N MET A 1 -6.68 24.77 2.11
CA MET A 1 -7.68 24.07 2.94
C MET A 1 -7.02 22.79 3.46
N LYS A 2 -6.44 22.80 4.67
CA LYS A 2 -6.08 21.55 5.36
C LYS A 2 -7.39 21.06 5.95
N LEU A 3 -7.92 19.98 5.39
CA LEU A 3 -9.03 19.32 6.02
C LEU A 3 -8.52 18.79 7.37
N GLU A 4 -9.03 19.30 8.49
CA GLU A 4 -8.79 18.69 9.81
C GLU A 4 -9.66 17.44 9.92
N LEU A 5 -9.29 16.42 9.13
CA LEU A 5 -9.82 15.07 9.22
C LEU A 5 -9.22 14.44 10.49
N GLY A 6 -9.94 14.48 11.61
CA GLY A 6 -9.55 13.76 12.83
C GLY A 6 -9.26 12.29 12.50
N LYS A 7 -8.10 11.77 12.95
CA LYS A 7 -7.59 10.38 12.79
C LYS A 7 -8.34 9.54 11.72
N LEU A 8 -8.23 9.92 10.46
CA LEU A 8 -8.84 9.15 9.37
C LEU A 8 -7.79 8.24 8.73
N ALA A 9 -8.20 7.00 8.46
CA ALA A 9 -7.36 6.01 7.80
C ALA A 9 -7.55 6.08 6.29
N VAL A 10 -6.46 5.91 5.54
CA VAL A 10 -6.50 5.80 4.08
C VAL A 10 -6.32 4.35 3.67
N GLY A 11 -7.30 3.82 2.93
CA GLY A 11 -7.25 2.49 2.33
C GLY A 11 -6.46 2.47 1.01
N ILE A 12 -5.60 1.48 0.83
CA ILE A 12 -4.94 1.17 -0.45
C ILE A 12 -5.34 -0.25 -0.89
N ILE A 13 -5.80 -0.41 -2.13
CA ILE A 13 -5.94 -1.72 -2.78
C ILE A 13 -4.68 -1.96 -3.59
N ALA A 14 -3.93 -3.01 -3.29
CA ALA A 14 -2.60 -3.22 -3.87
C ALA A 14 -2.29 -4.69 -4.17
N GLU A 15 -1.23 -4.90 -4.95
CA GLU A 15 -0.62 -6.21 -5.15
C GLU A 15 0.86 -6.23 -4.75
N TYR A 16 1.54 -5.08 -4.83
CA TYR A 16 2.97 -4.88 -4.54
C TYR A 16 3.85 -6.09 -4.94
N ASN A 17 3.90 -6.41 -6.23
CA ASN A 17 4.56 -7.60 -6.77
C ASN A 17 5.83 -7.29 -7.60
N PRO A 18 6.98 -6.94 -7.00
CA PRO A 18 7.21 -6.66 -5.58
C PRO A 18 6.93 -5.18 -5.24
N PHE A 19 7.11 -4.80 -3.97
CA PHE A 19 7.16 -3.40 -3.61
C PHE A 19 8.33 -2.66 -4.32
N HIS A 20 8.11 -1.44 -4.81
CA HIS A 20 9.09 -0.67 -5.60
C HIS A 20 8.93 0.83 -5.40
N ALA A 21 9.84 1.65 -5.95
CA ALA A 21 9.87 3.10 -5.73
C ALA A 21 8.56 3.84 -6.04
N GLY A 22 7.80 3.38 -7.05
CA GLY A 22 6.46 3.92 -7.34
C GLY A 22 5.46 3.76 -6.19
N HIS A 23 5.45 2.62 -5.49
CA HIS A 23 4.58 2.39 -4.34
C HIS A 23 5.00 3.25 -3.14
N ALA A 24 6.32 3.37 -2.90
CA ALA A 24 6.85 4.26 -1.87
C ALA A 24 6.46 5.72 -2.12
N TYR A 25 6.56 6.17 -3.37
CA TYR A 25 6.13 7.51 -3.77
C TYR A 25 4.63 7.70 -3.56
N GLN A 26 3.78 6.74 -3.96
CA GLN A 26 2.33 6.78 -3.73
C GLN A 26 2.00 6.96 -2.24
N ILE A 27 2.59 6.13 -1.36
CA ILE A 27 2.41 6.22 0.09
C ILE A 27 2.85 7.59 0.61
N ALA A 28 4.00 8.11 0.15
CA ALA A 28 4.50 9.42 0.56
C ALA A 28 3.55 10.56 0.15
N GLN A 29 2.93 10.49 -1.03
CA GLN A 29 1.94 11.48 -1.45
C GLN A 29 0.65 11.39 -0.63
N ILE A 30 0.17 10.19 -0.33
CA ILE A 30 -1.00 9.98 0.54
C ILE A 30 -0.75 10.60 1.92
N LYS A 31 0.41 10.33 2.53
CA LYS A 31 0.79 10.92 3.83
C LYS A 31 0.81 12.46 3.81
N LYS A 32 1.26 13.07 2.69
CA LYS A 32 1.31 14.53 2.52
C LYS A 32 -0.08 15.16 2.36
N ILE A 33 -0.97 14.51 1.62
CA ILE A 33 -2.28 15.06 1.24
C ILE A 33 -3.34 14.79 2.32
N CYS A 34 -3.44 13.53 2.75
CA CYS A 34 -4.52 13.08 3.63
C CYS A 34 -4.15 13.14 5.11
N GLY A 35 -2.87 12.92 5.44
CA GLY A 35 -2.46 12.60 6.81
C GLY A 35 -3.06 11.27 7.31
N GLY A 36 -2.77 10.89 8.55
CA GLY A 36 -3.38 9.73 9.20
C GLY A 36 -2.70 8.38 8.92
N GLU A 37 -3.36 7.30 9.38
CA GLU A 37 -2.89 5.93 9.22
C GLU A 37 -3.18 5.41 7.81
N ILE A 38 -2.33 4.51 7.31
CA ILE A 38 -2.51 3.90 5.98
C ILE A 38 -2.70 2.40 6.19
N VAL A 39 -3.75 1.86 5.58
CA VAL A 39 -4.08 0.43 5.63
C VAL A 39 -4.15 -0.09 4.20
N ALA A 40 -3.31 -1.06 3.85
CA ALA A 40 -3.35 -1.71 2.55
C ALA A 40 -4.06 -3.06 2.63
N VAL A 41 -5.07 -3.27 1.78
CA VAL A 41 -5.55 -4.60 1.43
C VAL A 41 -4.78 -5.07 0.21
N MET A 42 -4.01 -6.14 0.39
CA MET A 42 -3.10 -6.63 -0.63
C MET A 42 -3.50 -8.01 -1.12
N SER A 43 -3.43 -8.25 -2.43
CA SER A 43 -3.57 -9.60 -2.99
C SER A 43 -2.62 -10.58 -2.29
N GLY A 44 -3.13 -11.79 -2.02
CA GLY A 44 -2.36 -12.91 -1.46
C GLY A 44 -1.35 -13.45 -2.47
N ASN A 45 -1.08 -14.76 -2.47
CA ASN A 45 -0.02 -15.34 -3.33
C ASN A 45 -0.32 -15.33 -4.84
N PHE A 46 -1.47 -14.81 -5.27
CA PHE A 46 -1.85 -14.64 -6.68
C PHE A 46 -2.35 -13.22 -6.92
N THR A 47 -1.99 -12.66 -8.07
CA THR A 47 -2.42 -11.33 -8.53
C THR A 47 -3.77 -11.39 -9.25
N GLN A 48 -4.41 -10.24 -9.43
CA GLN A 48 -5.56 -10.04 -10.29
C GLN A 48 -5.29 -10.45 -11.74
N ARG A 49 -4.04 -10.37 -12.21
CA ARG A 49 -3.61 -10.87 -13.52
C ARG A 49 -3.61 -12.40 -13.64
N GLY A 50 -3.90 -13.12 -12.55
CA GLY A 50 -3.88 -14.59 -12.52
C GLY A 50 -2.47 -15.18 -12.36
N GLU A 51 -1.46 -14.34 -12.09
CA GLU A 51 -0.07 -14.75 -11.95
C GLU A 51 0.30 -14.97 -10.48
N PRO A 52 1.17 -15.95 -10.15
CA PRO A 52 1.75 -16.05 -8.82
C PRO A 52 2.62 -14.82 -8.50
N THR A 53 2.68 -14.43 -7.23
CA THR A 53 3.54 -13.34 -6.79
C THR A 53 5.01 -13.77 -6.72
N ILE A 54 5.93 -12.85 -7.06
CA ILE A 54 7.40 -13.05 -7.03
C ILE A 54 7.89 -13.44 -5.63
N LEU A 55 7.24 -12.88 -4.59
CA LEU A 55 7.46 -13.20 -3.19
C LEU A 55 6.11 -13.59 -2.54
N ASP A 56 6.13 -14.48 -1.55
CA ASP A 56 4.92 -14.81 -0.79
C ASP A 56 4.34 -13.58 -0.07
N GLN A 57 3.05 -13.66 0.28
CA GLN A 57 2.31 -12.56 0.90
C GLN A 57 2.93 -12.01 2.19
N TRP A 58 3.61 -12.84 2.98
CA TRP A 58 4.25 -12.41 4.23
C TRP A 58 5.51 -11.61 3.95
N ARG A 59 6.34 -12.11 3.02
CA ARG A 59 7.53 -11.38 2.58
C ARG A 59 7.16 -10.04 1.96
N ARG A 60 6.14 -9.98 1.10
CA ARG A 60 5.64 -8.71 0.53
C ARG A 60 5.12 -7.75 1.60
N SER A 61 4.35 -8.25 2.58
CA SER A 61 3.87 -7.43 3.70
C SER A 61 5.00 -6.83 4.54
N ALA A 62 6.18 -7.44 4.54
CA ALA A 62 7.35 -6.97 5.29
C ALA A 62 8.31 -6.07 4.48
N GLN A 63 8.02 -5.78 3.21
CA GLN A 63 8.89 -4.95 2.34
C GLN A 63 8.77 -3.44 2.62
N ASP A 64 7.69 -3.00 3.28
CA ASP A 64 7.50 -1.60 3.70
C ASP A 64 8.25 -1.33 5.02
N LYS A 65 9.58 -1.33 4.94
CA LYS A 65 10.47 -0.85 6.01
C LYS A 65 11.26 0.37 5.55
#